data_AF-A0A7C5YI28-F1
#
_entry.id   AF-A0A7C5YI28-F1
#
_cell.length_a   1.000
_cell.length_b   1.000
_cell.length_c   1.000
_cell.angle_alpha   90.00
_cell.angle_beta   90.00
_cell.angle_gamma   90.00
#
_symmetry.space_group_name_H-M   'P 1'
#
loop_
_entity.id
_entity.type
_entity.pdbx_description
1 polymer ?
#
loop_
_entity_poly.entity_id
_entity_poly.type
_entity_poly.pdbx_seq_one_letter_code
_entity_poly.pdbx_strand_id
1 'polypeptide(L)' 'MDDAVRVRLQQIRLRKLDCQRHIRILTQKLASNPHDLWTRKELERLEDLLSKLEEQERQLAGKKGGEEDEKSESENSGSR' A
#
# COMPACT_ATOMS: atom_id res chain seq x y z
N MET A 1 11.92 -17.26 4.91
CA MET A 1 10.68 -16.45 5.00
C MET A 1 9.67 -17.35 5.66
N ASP A 2 9.06 -16.88 6.73
CA ASP A 2 7.93 -17.57 7.37
C ASP A 2 6.84 -17.85 6.33
N ASP A 3 6.28 -19.07 6.35
CA ASP A 3 5.21 -19.47 5.44
C ASP A 3 3.98 -18.57 5.60
N ALA A 4 3.71 -18.06 6.81
CA ALA A 4 2.67 -17.07 7.05
C ALA A 4 2.93 -15.76 6.29
N VAL A 5 4.19 -15.31 6.25
CA VAL A 5 4.59 -14.10 5.50
C VAL A 5 4.45 -14.31 4.00
N ARG A 6 4.80 -15.49 3.49
CA ARG A 6 4.61 -15.83 2.07
C ARG A 6 3.14 -15.85 1.67
N VAL A 7 2.27 -16.49 2.47
CA VAL A 7 0.82 -16.52 2.22
C VAL A 7 0.25 -15.10 2.25
N ARG A 8 0.65 -14.29 3.23
CA ARG A 8 0.19 -12.90 3.33
C ARG A 8 0.61 -12.07 2.13
N LEU A 9 1.86 -12.23 1.66
CA LEU A 9 2.37 -11.55 0.48
C LEU A 9 1.58 -11.93 -0.79
N GLN A 10 1.26 -13.22 -0.97
CA GLN A 10 0.44 -13.69 -2.08
C GLN A 10 -0.98 -13.10 -2.03
N GLN A 11 -1.61 -13.05 -0.85
CA GLN A 11 -2.92 -12.43 -0.68
C GLN A 11 -2.92 -10.94 -1.06
N ILE A 12 -1.88 -10.20 -0.64
CA ILE A 12 -1.74 -8.79 -0.99
C ILE A 12 -1.62 -8.62 -2.50
N ARG A 13 -0.77 -9.43 -3.16
CA ARG A 13 -0.59 -9.39 -4.62
C ARG A 13 -1.89 -9.67 -5.38
N LEU A 14 -2.65 -10.68 -4.95
CA LEU A 14 -3.96 -10.98 -5.54
C LEU A 14 -4.91 -9.79 -5.37
N ARG A 15 -4.95 -9.20 -4.16
CA ARG A 15 -5.83 -8.05 -3.89
C ARG A 15 -5.45 -6.82 -4.70
N LYS A 16 -4.16 -6.59 -4.96
CA LYS A 16 -3.68 -5.50 -5.83
C LYS A 16 -4.21 -5.67 -7.26
N LEU A 17 -4.12 -6.89 -7.80
CA LEU A 17 -4.62 -7.19 -9.15
C LEU A 17 -6.12 -6.95 -9.26
N ASP A 18 -6.90 -7.33 -8.24
CA ASP A 18 -8.33 -7.03 -8.17
C ASP A 18 -8.61 -5.53 -8.17
N CYS A 19 -7.87 -4.76 -7.36
CA CYS A 19 -8.01 -3.30 -7.30
C CYS A 19 -7.70 -2.66 -8.65
N GLN A 20 -6.60 -3.05 -9.30
CA GLN A 20 -6.20 -2.56 -10.62
C GLN A 20 -7.27 -2.87 -11.68
N ARG A 21 -7.85 -4.07 -11.65
CA ARG A 21 -8.94 -4.45 -12.54
C ARG A 21 -10.17 -3.57 -12.32
N HIS A 22 -10.56 -3.33 -11.08
CA HIS A 22 -11.71 -2.50 -10.75
C HIS A 22 -11.48 -1.04 -11.14
N ILE A 23 -10.32 -0.47 -10.82
CA ILE A 23 -9.91 0.88 -11.25
C ILE A 23 -10.11 1.04 -12.75
N ARG A 24 -9.59 0.11 -13.56
CA ARG A 24 -9.75 0.16 -15.02
C ARG A 24 -11.22 0.19 -15.45
N ILE A 25 -12.09 -0.60 -14.81
CA ILE A 25 -13.54 -0.62 -15.10
C ILE A 25 -14.19 0.71 -14.72
N LEU A 26 -13.87 1.26 -13.55
CA LEU A 26 -14.44 2.53 -13.08
C LEU A 26 -13.97 3.70 -13.94
N THR A 27 -12.70 3.72 -14.36
CA THR A 27 -12.18 4.72 -15.31
C THR A 27 -12.94 4.67 -16.63
N GLN A 28 -13.22 3.47 -17.16
CA GLN A 28 -14.05 3.32 -18.37
C GLN A 28 -15.48 3.82 -18.15
N LYS A 29 -16.10 3.50 -17.00
CA LYS A 29 -17.44 4.00 -16.64
C LYS A 29 -17.47 5.53 -16.55
N LEU A 30 -16.48 6.16 -15.93
CA LEU A 30 -16.36 7.63 -15.87
C LEU A 30 -16.12 8.25 -17.24
N ALA A 31 -15.38 7.58 -18.13
CA ALA A 31 -15.23 8.05 -19.50
C ALA A 31 -16.58 8.07 -20.25
N SER A 32 -17.48 7.12 -19.96
CA SER A 32 -18.85 7.10 -20.51
C SER A 32 -19.83 8.02 -19.77
N ASN A 33 -19.61 8.29 -18.47
CA ASN A 33 -20.41 9.21 -17.66
C ASN A 33 -19.52 10.01 -16.67
N PRO A 34 -18.99 11.17 -17.07
CA PRO A 34 -18.07 11.96 -16.23
C PRO A 34 -18.68 12.52 -14.94
N HIS A 35 -20.02 12.61 -14.88
CA HIS A 35 -20.77 13.17 -13.75
C HIS A 35 -21.19 12.12 -12.72
N ASP A 36 -20.83 10.84 -12.92
CA ASP A 36 -21.08 9.79 -11.93
C ASP A 36 -20.20 10.00 -10.68
N LEU A 37 -20.80 10.66 -9.67
CA LEU A 37 -20.16 10.95 -8.39
C LEU A 37 -19.85 9.69 -7.59
N TRP A 38 -20.64 8.62 -7.74
CA TRP A 38 -20.39 7.37 -7.04
C TRP A 38 -19.16 6.68 -7.61
N THR A 39 -19.08 6.55 -8.94
CA THR A 39 -17.93 5.93 -9.60
C THR A 39 -16.64 6.70 -9.32
N ARG A 40 -16.69 8.04 -9.24
CA ARG A 40 -15.54 8.86 -8.84
C ARG A 40 -15.06 8.58 -7.42
N LYS A 41 -15.97 8.59 -6.43
CA LYS A 41 -15.62 8.29 -5.04
C LYS A 41 -15.09 6.87 -4.86
N GLU A 42 -15.67 5.90 -5.58
CA GLU A 42 -15.22 4.52 -5.53
C GLU A 42 -13.84 4.34 -6.18
N LEU A 43 -13.56 5.10 -7.25
CA LEU A 43 -12.23 5.14 -7.86
C LEU A 43 -11.18 5.65 -6.86
N GLU A 44 -11.42 6.81 -6.24
CA GLU A 44 -10.53 7.39 -5.23
C GLU A 44 -10.27 6.41 -4.07
N ARG A 45 -11.33 5.73 -3.59
CA ARG A 45 -11.23 4.73 -2.52
C ARG A 45 -10.34 3.53 -2.93
N LEU A 46 -10.44 3.08 -4.18
CA LEU A 46 -9.65 1.96 -4.68
C LEU A 46 -8.19 2.35 -4.94
N GLU A 47 -7.93 3.58 -5.38
CA GLU A 47 -6.58 4.12 -5.54
C GLU A 47 -5.84 4.25 -4.20
N ASP A 48 -6.53 4.72 -3.15
CA ASP A 48 -6.01 4.74 -1.78
C ASP A 48 -5.75 3.32 -1.25
N LEU A 49 -6.68 2.38 -1.48
CA LEU A 49 -6.49 0.98 -1.10
C LEU A 49 -5.29 0.35 -1.81
N LEU A 50 -5.11 0.61 -3.11
CA LEU A 50 -3.99 0.10 -3.88
C LEU A 50 -2.66 0.63 -3.33
N SER A 51 -2.58 1.93 -3.04
CA SER A 51 -1.41 2.56 -2.42
C SER A 51 -1.04 1.92 -1.07
N LYS A 52 -2.05 1.65 -0.23
CA LYS A 52 -1.85 0.95 1.06
C LYS A 52 -1.36 -0.48 0.88
N LEU A 53 -1.88 -1.22 -0.09
CA LEU A 53 -1.44 -2.59 -0.40
C LEU A 53 -0.01 -2.61 -0.96
N GLU A 54 0.38 -1.62 -1.76
CA GLU A 54 1.75 -1.46 -2.26
C GLU A 54 2.74 -1.19 -1.12
N GLU A 55 2.38 -0.33 -0.17
CA GLU A 55 3.19 -0.09 1.01
C GLU A 55 3.32 -1.34 1.88
N GLN A 56 2.22 -2.06 2.12
CA GLN A 56 2.26 -3.34 2.84
C GLN A 56 3.13 -4.38 2.13
N GLU A 57 3.06 -4.46 0.80
CA GLU A 57 3.94 -5.34 0.02
C GLU A 57 5.41 -4.95 0.18
N ARG A 58 5.73 -3.65 0.08
CA ARG A 58 7.10 -3.14 0.29
C ARG A 58 7.62 -3.47 1.67
N GLN A 59 6.82 -3.28 2.72
CA GLN A 59 7.21 -3.59 4.09
C GLN A 59 7.47 -5.09 4.30
N LEU A 60 6.65 -5.96 3.73
CA LEU A 60 6.81 -7.41 3.83
C LEU A 60 7.96 -7.95 2.96
N ALA A 61 8.22 -7.32 1.81
CA ALA A 61 9.35 -7.65 0.95
C ALA A 61 10.68 -7.11 1.51
N GLY A 62 10.65 -5.93 2.12
CA GLY A 62 11.79 -5.20 2.71
C GLY A 62 12.18 -5.67 4.13
N LYS A 63 11.26 -6.32 4.87
CA LYS A 63 11.54 -6.99 6.17
C LYS A 63 12.60 -8.11 6.12
N LYS A 64 13.26 -8.30 4.98
CA LYS A 64 14.38 -9.22 4.80
C LYS A 64 15.76 -8.59 4.96
N GLY A 65 15.87 -7.28 5.22
CA GLY A 65 17.17 -6.59 5.31
C GLY A 65 17.16 -5.28 6.10
N GLY A 66 16.68 -5.30 7.34
CA GLY A 66 16.67 -4.12 8.20
C GLY A 66 16.45 -4.49 9.66
N GLU A 67 17.36 -5.27 10.23
CA GLU A 67 17.76 -5.05 11.62
C GLU A 67 18.61 -3.78 11.61
N GLU A 68 18.02 -2.65 11.99
CA GLU A 68 18.74 -1.50 12.54
C GLU A 68 17.74 -0.77 13.44
N ASP A 69 17.54 -1.40 14.59
CA ASP A 69 17.00 -0.77 15.78
C ASP A 69 18.12 0.12 16.37
N GLU A 70 18.38 1.28 15.75
CA GLU A 70 19.23 2.31 16.37
C GLU A 70 18.35 3.35 17.06
N LYS A 71 17.90 2.97 18.26
CA LYS A 71 17.56 3.88 19.33
C LYS A 71 18.82 4.68 19.72
N SER A 72 18.98 5.89 19.19
CA SER A 72 19.94 6.87 19.71
C SER A 72 19.23 7.93 20.55
N GLU A 73 18.88 7.56 21.78
CA GLU A 73 18.84 8.52 22.89
C GLU A 73 20.29 8.82 23.27
N SER A 74 20.77 10.04 23.05
CA SER A 74 21.91 10.58 23.79
C SER A 74 21.83 12.10 23.81
N GLU A 75 21.13 12.60 24.81
CA GLU A 75 21.36 13.92 25.35
C GLU A 75 22.79 13.95 25.94
N ASN A 76 23.64 14.89 25.52
CA ASN A 76 24.76 15.29 26.38
C ASN A 76 25.05 16.78 26.27
N SER A 77 24.92 17.38 27.44
CA SER A 77 25.14 18.76 27.85
C SER A 77 26.56 19.29 27.63
N GLY A 78 26.64 20.61 27.36
CA GLY A 78 27.60 21.49 28.03
C GLY A 78 28.92 21.76 27.29
N SER A 79 28.97 22.87 26.56
CA SER A 79 30.24 23.56 26.28
C SER A 79 30.41 24.71 27.28
N ARG A 80 31.50 24.62 28.03
CA ARG A 80 32.10 25.70 28.81
C ARG A 80 32.65 26.80 27.90
#